data_AF-A2DJW5-F1
#
_entry.id   AF-A2DJW5-F1
#
_cell.length_a   1.000
_cell.length_b   1.000
_cell.length_c   1.000
_cell.angle_alpha   90.00
_cell.angle_beta   90.00
_cell.angle_gamma   90.00
#
_symmetry.space_group_name_H-M   'P 1'
#
loop_
_entity.id
_entity.type
_entity.pdbx_description
1 polymer ?
#
loop_
_entity_poly.entity_id
_entity_poly.type
_entity_poly.pdbx_seq_one_letter_code
_entity_poly.pdbx_strand_id
1 'polypeptide(L)'
;MDDEESAFLKSLMDYGLDYEPTSIKNALNFIDSFVDMGKYPPQTILTRCLFLSMLDQQFVNKFALITSKISVKGWIFHALAKIISHRFEILTKSIKEDQPVWNFLIPELYNQATNLNFDPKKRFCEREVSSLIEVFPLYWPINETSKNEVEKLIKAFSDFVVEAKSQTAYKLLSILAYIFPVEIYKSISENIIYLEHYAIVQILRANANIDLTEFARDTDPRTLTIKMLQFNPAEAISIAKSIPECHDLVQLFEHYRPSEHSFV
;
A
#
# COMPACT_ATOMS: atom_id res chain seq x y z
N MET A 1 -11.80 32.17 8.06
CA MET A 1 -10.62 31.92 7.20
C MET A 1 -10.80 32.91 6.07
N ASP A 2 -9.89 33.87 5.91
CA ASP A 2 -10.09 34.97 4.94
C ASP A 2 -10.26 34.40 3.53
N ASP A 3 -11.38 34.75 2.90
CA ASP A 3 -11.81 34.21 1.61
C ASP A 3 -10.78 34.48 0.49
N GLU A 4 -9.93 35.48 0.66
CA GLU A 4 -8.85 35.87 -0.26
C GLU A 4 -7.66 34.88 -0.26
N GLU A 5 -7.20 34.40 0.91
CA GLU A 5 -6.13 33.39 0.99
C GLU A 5 -6.57 32.08 0.32
N SER A 6 -7.86 31.72 0.47
CA SER A 6 -8.44 30.55 -0.18
C SER A 6 -8.63 30.76 -1.68
N ALA A 7 -8.95 31.98 -2.13
CA ALA A 7 -9.14 32.31 -3.54
C ALA A 7 -7.82 32.25 -4.34
N PHE A 8 -6.73 32.79 -3.79
CA PHE A 8 -5.40 32.70 -4.42
C PHE A 8 -4.92 31.25 -4.54
N LEU A 9 -5.10 30.48 -3.47
CA LEU A 9 -4.79 29.05 -3.49
C LEU A 9 -5.65 28.28 -4.49
N LYS A 10 -6.93 28.66 -4.68
CA LYS A 10 -7.83 28.07 -5.69
C LYS A 10 -7.52 28.53 -7.12
N SER A 11 -7.00 29.74 -7.34
CA SER A 11 -6.63 30.22 -8.68
C SER A 11 -5.36 29.57 -9.21
N LEU A 12 -4.46 29.09 -8.34
CA LEU A 12 -3.28 28.31 -8.71
C LEU A 12 -3.61 26.87 -9.17
N MET A 13 -4.89 26.50 -9.15
CA MET A 13 -5.35 25.11 -9.12
C MET A 13 -6.25 24.71 -10.29
N ASP A 14 -6.21 25.45 -11.40
CA ASP A 14 -6.92 25.05 -12.63
C ASP A 14 -6.60 23.60 -12.97
N TYR A 15 -7.65 22.77 -13.04
CA TYR A 15 -7.59 21.30 -13.05
C TYR A 15 -7.21 20.71 -14.43
N GLY A 16 -6.51 21.47 -15.25
CA GLY A 16 -5.99 21.04 -16.54
C GLY A 16 -4.85 20.02 -16.41
N LEU A 17 -4.59 19.32 -17.50
CA LEU A 17 -3.31 18.61 -17.70
C LEU A 17 -2.18 19.60 -17.99
N ASP A 18 -2.53 20.77 -18.52
CA ASP A 18 -1.60 21.87 -18.74
C ASP A 18 -1.32 22.58 -17.42
N TYR A 19 -0.04 22.70 -17.09
CA TYR A 19 0.45 23.48 -15.95
C TYR A 19 1.80 24.10 -16.30
N GLU A 20 2.07 25.27 -15.73
CA GLU A 20 3.39 25.90 -15.85
C GLU A 20 4.24 25.51 -14.63
N PRO A 21 5.40 24.84 -14.82
CA PRO A 21 6.23 24.37 -13.71
C PRO A 21 6.65 25.46 -12.71
N THR A 22 6.91 26.68 -13.19
CA THR A 22 7.31 27.82 -12.36
C THR A 22 6.19 28.21 -11.40
N SER A 23 4.96 28.30 -11.91
CA SER A 23 3.77 28.61 -11.12
C SER A 23 3.51 27.55 -10.05
N ILE A 24 3.69 26.27 -10.37
CA ILE A 24 3.56 25.17 -9.39
C ILE A 24 4.65 25.22 -8.33
N LYS A 25 5.91 25.51 -8.70
CA LYS A 25 7.01 25.69 -7.71
C LYS A 25 6.73 26.83 -6.74
N ASN A 26 6.23 27.95 -7.24
CA ASN A 26 5.83 29.08 -6.41
C ASN A 26 4.67 28.72 -5.47
N ALA A 27 3.67 27.98 -5.97
CA ALA A 27 2.58 27.47 -5.15
C ALA A 27 3.07 26.55 -4.03
N LEU A 28 3.97 25.60 -4.33
CA LEU A 28 4.56 24.72 -3.34
C LEU A 28 5.38 25.49 -2.29
N ASN A 29 6.12 26.52 -2.69
CA ASN A 29 6.84 27.38 -1.75
C ASN A 29 5.88 28.13 -0.82
N PHE A 30 4.77 28.65 -1.34
CA PHE A 30 3.74 29.29 -0.54
C PHE A 30 3.10 28.30 0.44
N ILE A 31 2.74 27.10 -0.01
CA ILE A 31 2.17 26.04 0.84
C ILE A 31 3.17 25.66 1.94
N ASP A 32 4.46 25.58 1.64
CA ASP A 32 5.49 25.28 2.62
C ASP A 32 5.52 26.35 3.73
N SER A 33 5.55 27.63 3.36
CA SER A 33 5.46 28.74 4.32
C SER A 33 4.14 28.73 5.10
N PHE A 34 3.03 28.36 4.46
CA PHE A 34 1.72 28.24 5.09
C PHE A 34 1.71 27.15 6.18
N VAL A 35 2.33 26.01 5.89
CA VAL A 35 2.49 24.91 6.86
C VAL A 35 3.47 25.28 7.97
N ASP A 36 4.55 26.01 7.67
CA ASP A 36 5.50 26.51 8.67
C ASP A 36 4.86 27.48 9.67
N MET A 37 3.79 28.19 9.26
CA MET A 37 2.96 29.01 10.15
C MET A 37 1.97 28.18 10.99
N GLY A 38 2.01 26.85 10.92
CA GLY A 38 1.08 25.95 11.62
C GLY A 38 -0.31 25.88 10.99
N LYS A 39 -0.51 26.42 9.77
CA LYS A 39 -1.79 26.34 9.06
C LYS A 39 -1.90 25.02 8.27
N TYR A 40 -3.10 24.44 8.22
CA TYR A 40 -3.36 23.22 7.47
C TYR A 40 -3.79 23.52 6.02
N PRO A 41 -3.10 23.02 4.98
CA PRO A 41 -3.49 23.27 3.60
C PRO A 41 -4.85 22.65 3.26
N PRO A 42 -5.73 23.37 2.54
CA PRO A 42 -6.98 22.80 2.04
C PRO A 42 -6.80 21.45 1.31
N GLN A 43 -7.72 20.50 1.55
CA GLN A 43 -7.71 19.17 0.93
C GLN A 43 -7.61 19.22 -0.60
N THR A 44 -8.28 20.17 -1.23
CA THR A 44 -8.27 20.36 -2.69
C THR A 44 -6.85 20.57 -3.19
N ILE A 45 -6.05 21.38 -2.49
CA ILE A 45 -4.65 21.71 -2.78
C ILE A 45 -3.77 20.49 -2.64
N LEU A 46 -3.84 19.80 -1.50
CA LEU A 46 -3.07 18.57 -1.26
C LEU A 46 -3.35 17.52 -2.35
N THR A 47 -4.61 17.40 -2.77
CA THR A 47 -5.01 16.49 -3.85
C THR A 47 -4.36 16.87 -5.18
N ARG A 48 -4.30 18.16 -5.53
CA ARG A 48 -3.68 18.61 -6.79
C ARG A 48 -2.17 18.52 -6.75
N CYS A 49 -1.52 18.88 -5.65
CA CYS A 49 -0.07 18.71 -5.51
C CYS A 49 0.33 17.24 -5.63
N LEU A 50 -0.47 16.33 -5.05
CA LEU A 50 -0.27 14.89 -5.21
C LEU A 50 -0.43 14.46 -6.68
N PHE A 51 -1.51 14.90 -7.33
CA PHE A 51 -1.75 14.62 -8.75
C PHE A 51 -0.61 15.14 -9.65
N LEU A 52 -0.15 16.37 -9.45
CA LEU A 52 0.96 16.96 -10.19
C LEU A 52 2.27 16.22 -9.93
N SER A 53 2.49 15.70 -8.72
CA SER A 53 3.67 14.87 -8.40
C SER A 53 3.64 13.49 -9.09
N MET A 54 2.46 13.00 -9.49
CA MET A 54 2.31 11.81 -10.35
C MET A 54 2.48 12.13 -11.85
N LEU A 55 2.35 13.39 -12.23
CA LEU A 55 2.64 13.83 -13.59
C LEU A 55 4.12 14.14 -13.79
N ASP A 56 4.74 14.72 -12.76
CA ASP A 56 6.06 15.31 -12.89
C ASP A 56 6.86 15.18 -11.59
N GLN A 57 7.96 14.45 -11.72
CA GLN A 57 8.82 14.05 -10.62
C GLN A 57 9.50 15.25 -9.95
N GLN A 58 9.64 16.39 -10.64
CA GLN A 58 10.30 17.57 -10.09
C GLN A 58 9.59 18.15 -8.86
N PHE A 59 8.30 17.84 -8.66
CA PHE A 59 7.51 18.33 -7.53
C PHE A 59 7.55 17.39 -6.31
N VAL A 60 7.93 16.12 -6.51
CA VAL A 60 7.84 15.06 -5.49
C VAL A 60 8.60 15.43 -4.22
N ASN A 61 9.87 15.83 -4.34
CA ASN A 61 10.72 16.08 -3.17
C ASN A 61 10.19 17.24 -2.31
N LYS A 62 9.76 18.34 -2.95
CA LYS A 62 9.22 19.49 -2.23
C LYS A 62 7.88 19.15 -1.58
N PHE A 63 7.01 18.43 -2.30
CA PHE A 63 5.73 18.03 -1.75
C PHE A 63 5.88 17.03 -0.59
N ALA A 64 6.79 16.07 -0.70
CA ALA A 64 7.14 15.16 0.40
C ALA A 64 7.62 15.94 1.65
N LEU A 65 8.48 16.94 1.47
CA LEU A 65 8.94 17.81 2.57
C LEU A 65 7.79 18.59 3.24
N ILE A 66 6.86 19.12 2.45
CA ILE A 66 5.69 19.84 2.98
C ILE A 66 4.82 18.87 3.80
N THR A 67 4.53 17.70 3.23
CA THR A 67 3.61 16.74 3.85
C THR A 67 4.19 16.03 5.07
N SER A 68 5.52 15.99 5.24
CA SER A 68 6.15 15.49 6.46
C SER A 68 5.89 16.38 7.68
N LYS A 69 5.63 17.68 7.46
CA LYS A 69 5.23 18.65 8.50
C LYS A 69 3.75 18.55 8.88
N ILE A 70 2.94 17.85 8.07
CA ILE A 70 1.50 17.68 8.31
C ILE A 70 1.28 16.43 9.18
N SER A 71 0.76 16.62 10.39
CA SER A 71 0.53 15.52 11.35
C SER A 71 -0.63 14.60 10.94
N VAL A 72 -1.75 15.17 10.50
CA VAL A 72 -2.95 14.40 10.15
C VAL A 72 -2.87 13.92 8.70
N LYS A 73 -2.70 12.60 8.51
CA LYS A 73 -2.51 11.97 7.18
C LYS A 73 -3.81 11.55 6.48
N GLY A 74 -4.97 11.83 7.07
CA GLY A 74 -6.29 11.52 6.46
C GLY A 74 -6.49 12.13 5.07
N TRP A 75 -5.79 13.22 4.75
CA TRP A 75 -5.82 13.83 3.42
C TRP A 75 -5.38 12.89 2.30
N ILE A 76 -4.49 11.92 2.60
CA ILE A 76 -3.97 10.96 1.62
C ILE A 76 -5.12 10.11 1.08
N PHE A 77 -5.99 9.60 1.96
CA PHE A 77 -7.15 8.81 1.57
C PHE A 77 -8.07 9.61 0.64
N HIS A 78 -8.43 10.83 1.02
CA HIS A 78 -9.32 11.67 0.21
C HIS A 78 -8.68 12.09 -1.11
N ALA A 79 -7.38 12.36 -1.13
CA ALA A 79 -6.65 12.71 -2.34
C ALA A 79 -6.58 11.54 -3.31
N LEU A 80 -6.19 10.36 -2.83
CA LEU A 80 -6.15 9.14 -3.63
C LEU A 80 -7.54 8.74 -4.12
N ALA A 81 -8.58 8.79 -3.28
CA ALA A 81 -9.95 8.51 -3.69
C ALA A 81 -10.40 9.40 -4.86
N LYS A 82 -10.09 10.71 -4.78
CA LYS A 82 -10.42 11.66 -5.84
C LYS A 82 -9.62 11.39 -7.11
N ILE A 83 -8.34 11.04 -7.00
CA ILE A 83 -7.48 10.70 -8.15
C ILE A 83 -7.95 9.39 -8.80
N ILE A 84 -8.25 8.34 -8.04
CA ILE A 84 -8.81 7.09 -8.56
C ILE A 84 -10.09 7.37 -9.35
N SER A 85 -10.99 8.17 -8.78
CA SER A 85 -12.30 8.44 -9.39
C SER A 85 -12.25 9.30 -10.66
N HIS A 86 -11.28 10.22 -10.79
CA HIS A 86 -11.28 11.21 -11.88
C HIS A 86 -10.07 11.11 -12.83
N ARG A 87 -9.01 10.42 -12.43
CA ARG A 87 -7.70 10.36 -13.09
C ARG A 87 -7.07 8.97 -12.94
N PHE A 88 -7.90 7.93 -13.05
CA PHE A 88 -7.52 6.53 -12.86
C PHE A 88 -6.30 6.10 -13.70
N GLU A 89 -6.27 6.48 -14.97
CA GLU A 89 -5.17 6.16 -15.90
C GLU A 89 -3.82 6.71 -15.43
N ILE A 90 -3.81 7.91 -14.84
CA ILE A 90 -2.58 8.54 -14.35
C ILE A 90 -2.07 7.80 -13.12
N LEU A 91 -2.96 7.44 -12.21
CA LEU A 91 -2.60 6.68 -11.02
C LEU A 91 -2.06 5.29 -11.39
N THR A 92 -2.77 4.55 -12.22
CA THR A 92 -2.38 3.19 -12.62
C THR A 92 -1.04 3.20 -13.37
N LYS A 93 -0.82 4.19 -14.26
CA LYS A 93 0.48 4.43 -14.89
C LYS A 93 1.57 4.70 -13.86
N SER A 94 1.30 5.57 -12.88
CA SER A 94 2.29 5.89 -11.84
C SER A 94 2.73 4.68 -11.02
N ILE A 95 1.82 3.72 -10.78
CA ILE A 95 2.12 2.46 -10.09
C ILE A 95 2.95 1.56 -11.00
N LYS A 96 2.51 1.35 -12.25
CA LYS A 96 3.19 0.47 -13.23
C LYS A 96 4.63 0.95 -13.53
N GLU A 97 4.87 2.25 -13.49
CA GLU A 97 6.17 2.86 -13.82
C GLU A 97 7.06 3.13 -12.59
N ASP A 98 6.68 2.67 -11.38
CA ASP A 98 7.44 2.88 -10.14
C ASP A 98 7.81 4.36 -9.90
N GLN A 99 6.84 5.25 -10.10
CA GLN A 99 7.12 6.68 -10.04
C GLN A 99 7.55 7.15 -8.63
N PRO A 100 8.47 8.12 -8.51
CA PRO A 100 9.06 8.54 -7.23
C PRO A 100 8.07 9.02 -6.17
N VAL A 101 6.87 9.47 -6.57
CA VAL A 101 5.79 9.87 -5.65
C VAL A 101 5.47 8.76 -4.63
N TRP A 102 5.63 7.48 -5.02
CA TRP A 102 5.36 6.34 -4.15
C TRP A 102 6.39 6.18 -3.03
N ASN A 103 7.58 6.75 -3.16
CA ASN A 103 8.63 6.67 -2.14
C ASN A 103 8.23 7.34 -0.82
N PHE A 104 7.34 8.35 -0.86
CA PHE A 104 6.80 8.95 0.37
C PHE A 104 5.41 8.41 0.71
N LEU A 105 4.58 8.04 -0.28
CA LEU A 105 3.25 7.49 0.00
C LEU A 105 3.30 6.13 0.67
N ILE A 106 4.15 5.21 0.19
CA ILE A 106 4.23 3.84 0.72
C ILE A 106 4.55 3.83 2.22
N PRO A 107 5.58 4.56 2.72
CA PRO A 107 5.84 4.64 4.15
C PRO A 107 4.64 5.13 4.97
N GLU A 108 3.90 6.13 4.49
CA GLU A 108 2.73 6.69 5.20
C GLU A 108 1.58 5.66 5.26
N LEU A 109 1.33 4.96 4.16
CA LEU A 109 0.33 3.88 4.10
C LEU A 109 0.70 2.72 5.03
N TYR A 110 1.96 2.28 4.99
CA TYR A 110 2.48 1.18 5.80
C TYR A 110 2.46 1.52 7.30
N ASN A 111 2.97 2.70 7.68
CA ASN A 111 2.99 3.14 9.08
C ASN A 111 1.59 3.22 9.66
N GLN A 112 0.62 3.69 8.89
CA GLN A 112 -0.75 3.75 9.38
C GLN A 112 -1.39 2.36 9.51
N ALA A 113 -1.21 1.47 8.51
CA ALA A 113 -1.72 0.10 8.59
C ALA A 113 -1.16 -0.66 9.81
N THR A 114 0.13 -0.52 10.09
CA THR A 114 0.80 -1.19 11.21
C THR A 114 0.43 -0.61 12.57
N ASN A 115 0.26 0.71 12.69
CA ASN A 115 -0.14 1.36 13.94
C ASN A 115 -1.58 1.01 14.37
N LEU A 116 -2.46 0.68 13.42
CA LEU A 116 -3.84 0.29 13.72
C LEU A 116 -3.96 -1.14 14.27
N ASN A 117 -2.90 -1.95 14.14
CA ASN A 117 -2.80 -3.33 14.68
C ASN A 117 -4.10 -4.14 14.49
N PHE A 118 -4.56 -4.24 13.24
CA PHE A 118 -5.80 -4.91 12.91
C PHE A 118 -5.79 -6.37 13.37
N ASP A 119 -6.90 -6.80 13.97
CA ASP A 119 -7.16 -8.21 14.21
C ASP A 119 -7.54 -8.86 12.87
N PRO A 120 -6.72 -9.79 12.33
CA PRO A 120 -6.98 -10.43 11.04
C PRO A 120 -8.24 -11.30 11.05
N LYS A 121 -8.83 -11.59 12.21
CA LYS A 121 -10.08 -12.35 12.36
C LYS A 121 -11.33 -11.48 12.32
N LYS A 122 -11.20 -10.16 12.54
CA LYS A 122 -12.34 -9.24 12.51
C LYS A 122 -12.72 -8.92 11.08
N ARG A 123 -14.02 -9.03 10.78
CA ARG A 123 -14.59 -8.60 9.51
C ARG A 123 -14.41 -7.10 9.34
N PHE A 124 -14.38 -6.63 8.10
CA PHE A 124 -14.26 -5.21 7.78
C PHE A 124 -15.27 -4.34 8.55
N CYS A 125 -16.55 -4.75 8.61
CA CYS A 125 -17.61 -4.02 9.31
C CYS A 125 -17.51 -4.03 10.83
N GLU A 126 -16.63 -4.86 11.40
CA GLU A 126 -16.41 -4.99 12.85
C GLU A 126 -15.22 -4.14 13.33
N ARG A 127 -14.53 -3.46 12.40
CA ARG A 127 -13.39 -2.59 12.72
C ARG A 127 -13.89 -1.21 13.11
N GLU A 128 -13.28 -0.64 14.14
CA GLU A 128 -13.63 0.71 14.64
C GLU A 128 -13.04 1.82 13.78
N VAL A 129 -11.99 1.51 13.02
CA VAL A 129 -11.16 2.46 12.27
C VAL A 129 -10.80 1.88 10.91
N SER A 130 -10.72 2.75 9.91
CA SER A 130 -10.29 2.43 8.55
C SER A 130 -8.83 2.81 8.31
N SER A 131 -8.18 2.09 7.40
CA SER A 131 -6.82 2.42 6.97
C SER A 131 -6.79 3.19 5.64
N LEU A 132 -5.76 4.01 5.45
CA LEU A 132 -5.51 4.77 4.22
C LEU A 132 -5.42 3.84 3.00
N ILE A 133 -4.81 2.66 3.14
CA ILE A 133 -4.65 1.71 2.02
C ILE A 133 -6.00 1.15 1.52
N GLU A 134 -7.04 1.19 2.35
CA GLU A 134 -8.39 0.74 1.95
C GLU A 134 -8.99 1.63 0.85
N VAL A 135 -8.39 2.80 0.59
CA VAL A 135 -8.79 3.67 -0.52
C VAL A 135 -8.75 2.95 -1.86
N PHE A 136 -7.79 2.03 -2.07
CA PHE A 136 -7.63 1.32 -3.32
C PHE A 136 -8.82 0.41 -3.59
N PRO A 137 -9.10 -0.64 -2.78
CA PRO A 137 -10.25 -1.50 -3.05
C PRO A 137 -11.58 -0.73 -2.99
N LEU A 138 -11.75 0.25 -2.10
CA LEU A 138 -13.04 0.95 -1.95
C LEU A 138 -13.41 1.84 -3.15
N TYR A 139 -12.43 2.44 -3.81
CA TYR A 139 -12.66 3.34 -4.96
C TYR A 139 -12.24 2.72 -6.29
N TRP A 140 -11.68 1.50 -6.30
CA TRP A 140 -11.26 0.84 -7.53
C TRP A 140 -12.46 0.68 -8.47
N PRO A 141 -12.34 1.07 -9.75
CA PRO A 141 -13.45 0.95 -10.69
C PRO A 141 -13.75 -0.53 -10.96
N ILE A 142 -15.00 -0.94 -10.69
CA ILE A 142 -15.54 -2.25 -11.04
C ILE A 142 -16.76 -2.04 -11.93
N ASN A 143 -16.88 -2.83 -13.00
CA ASN A 143 -17.93 -2.71 -14.01
C ASN A 143 -19.35 -3.13 -13.52
N GLU A 144 -19.57 -3.29 -12.21
CA GLU A 144 -20.82 -3.78 -11.63
C GLU A 144 -21.60 -2.65 -10.93
N THR A 145 -22.90 -2.54 -11.22
CA THR A 145 -23.82 -1.51 -10.70
C THR A 145 -24.44 -1.84 -9.34
N SER A 146 -24.05 -2.95 -8.69
CA SER A 146 -24.61 -3.43 -7.43
C SER A 146 -23.69 -3.19 -6.23
N LYS A 147 -24.21 -3.39 -5.01
CA LYS A 147 -23.40 -3.46 -3.79
C LYS A 147 -22.33 -4.55 -3.95
N ASN A 148 -21.07 -4.14 -4.06
CA ASN A 148 -19.94 -5.05 -4.20
C ASN A 148 -19.49 -5.54 -2.83
N GLU A 149 -19.25 -6.84 -2.71
CA GLU A 149 -18.64 -7.44 -1.53
C GLU A 149 -17.18 -6.99 -1.41
N VAL A 150 -16.70 -6.80 -0.18
CA VAL A 150 -15.31 -6.36 0.09
C VAL A 150 -14.29 -7.32 -0.55
N GLU A 151 -14.57 -8.62 -0.55
CA GLU A 151 -13.73 -9.63 -1.19
C GLU A 151 -13.57 -9.38 -2.70
N LYS A 152 -14.65 -9.01 -3.41
CA LYS A 152 -14.60 -8.65 -4.83
C LYS A 152 -13.77 -7.39 -5.08
N LEU A 153 -13.93 -6.38 -4.22
CA LEU A 153 -13.19 -5.11 -4.29
C LEU A 153 -11.68 -5.33 -4.12
N ILE A 154 -11.31 -6.14 -3.12
CA ILE A 154 -9.92 -6.53 -2.88
C ILE A 154 -9.39 -7.29 -4.08
N LYS A 155 -10.12 -8.31 -4.57
CA LYS A 155 -9.70 -9.10 -5.72
C LYS A 155 -9.43 -8.23 -6.96
N ALA A 156 -10.32 -7.30 -7.28
CA ALA A 156 -10.16 -6.43 -8.45
C ALA A 156 -8.88 -5.60 -8.41
N PHE A 157 -8.52 -5.08 -7.23
CA PHE A 157 -7.26 -4.36 -7.06
C PHE A 157 -6.05 -5.31 -7.06
N SER A 158 -6.15 -6.48 -6.41
CA SER A 158 -5.09 -7.50 -6.41
C SER A 158 -4.77 -7.99 -7.82
N ASP A 159 -5.78 -8.23 -8.64
CA ASP A 159 -5.60 -8.65 -10.04
C ASP A 159 -4.79 -7.61 -10.83
N PHE A 160 -5.12 -6.31 -10.68
CA PHE A 160 -4.35 -5.22 -11.27
C PHE A 160 -2.89 -5.22 -10.81
N VAL A 161 -2.66 -5.39 -9.50
CA VAL A 161 -1.32 -5.35 -8.94
C VAL A 161 -0.45 -6.50 -9.46
N VAL A 162 -1.01 -7.70 -9.56
CA VAL A 162 -0.33 -8.87 -10.15
C VAL A 162 -0.04 -8.65 -11.63
N GLU A 163 -0.92 -7.99 -12.37
CA GLU A 163 -0.69 -7.63 -13.77
C GLU A 163 0.40 -6.56 -13.92
N ALA A 164 0.43 -5.57 -13.03
CA ALA A 164 1.34 -4.44 -13.07
C ALA A 164 2.82 -4.84 -12.91
N LYS A 165 3.10 -5.86 -12.09
CA LYS A 165 4.44 -6.45 -11.86
C LYS A 165 5.54 -5.42 -11.53
N SER A 166 5.17 -4.30 -10.92
CA SER A 166 6.11 -3.25 -10.49
C SER A 166 6.41 -3.34 -8.99
N GLN A 167 7.52 -2.75 -8.55
CA GLN A 167 7.88 -2.79 -7.12
C GLN A 167 6.82 -2.08 -6.25
N THR A 168 6.30 -0.97 -6.75
CA THR A 168 5.22 -0.20 -6.12
C THR A 168 3.97 -1.05 -5.97
N ALA A 169 3.59 -1.78 -7.02
CA ALA A 169 2.41 -2.63 -6.98
C ALA A 169 2.54 -3.71 -5.89
N TYR A 170 3.67 -4.41 -5.82
CA TYR A 170 3.90 -5.44 -4.80
C TYR A 170 3.97 -4.87 -3.37
N LYS A 171 4.53 -3.67 -3.19
CA LYS A 171 4.51 -2.98 -1.88
C LYS A 171 3.09 -2.62 -1.45
N LEU A 172 2.26 -2.09 -2.36
CA LEU A 172 0.85 -1.83 -2.08
C LEU A 172 0.09 -3.13 -1.73
N LEU A 173 0.39 -4.24 -2.42
CA LEU A 173 -0.16 -5.55 -2.11
C LEU A 173 0.23 -6.03 -0.71
N SER A 174 1.49 -5.81 -0.35
CA SER A 174 2.04 -6.21 0.95
C SER A 174 1.37 -5.45 2.08
N ILE A 175 1.17 -4.13 1.93
CA ILE A 175 0.42 -3.33 2.89
C ILE A 175 -1.04 -3.80 2.95
N LEU A 176 -1.66 -4.12 1.82
CA LEU A 176 -3.04 -4.60 1.80
C LEU A 176 -3.19 -5.98 2.46
N ALA A 177 -2.21 -6.87 2.30
CA ALA A 177 -2.14 -8.17 2.97
C ALA A 177 -2.03 -8.04 4.49
N TYR A 178 -1.48 -6.94 4.99
CA TYR A 178 -1.48 -6.65 6.42
C TYR A 178 -2.90 -6.51 6.97
N ILE A 179 -3.83 -5.98 6.17
CA ILE A 179 -5.20 -5.64 6.57
C ILE A 179 -6.21 -6.71 6.13
N PHE A 180 -5.99 -7.35 4.98
CA PHE A 180 -6.87 -8.37 4.42
C PHE A 180 -6.08 -9.65 4.08
N PRO A 181 -5.41 -10.27 5.05
CA PRO A 181 -4.49 -11.38 4.80
C PRO A 181 -5.16 -12.60 4.15
N VAL A 182 -6.42 -12.88 4.49
CA VAL A 182 -7.15 -14.04 3.95
C VAL A 182 -7.55 -13.82 2.49
N GLU A 183 -8.11 -12.65 2.19
CA GLU A 183 -8.56 -12.27 0.85
C GLU A 183 -7.39 -12.15 -0.12
N ILE A 184 -6.27 -11.59 0.35
CA ILE A 184 -5.05 -11.45 -0.45
C ILE A 184 -4.44 -12.83 -0.74
N TYR A 185 -4.29 -13.71 0.25
CA TYR A 185 -3.75 -15.05 0.02
C TYR A 185 -4.54 -15.83 -1.05
N LYS A 186 -5.87 -15.77 -1.01
CA LYS A 186 -6.74 -16.40 -2.02
C LYS A 186 -6.54 -15.83 -3.42
N SER A 187 -6.20 -14.55 -3.52
CA SER A 187 -6.11 -13.83 -4.81
C SER A 187 -4.74 -13.98 -5.49
N ILE A 188 -3.68 -14.26 -4.72
CA ILE A 188 -2.29 -14.14 -5.20
C ILE A 188 -1.37 -15.28 -4.76
N SER A 189 -1.92 -16.48 -4.51
CA SER A 189 -1.15 -17.63 -4.00
C SER A 189 0.12 -17.95 -4.82
N GLU A 190 0.09 -17.76 -6.14
CA GLU A 190 1.22 -18.00 -7.04
C GLU A 190 2.23 -16.85 -7.09
N ASN A 191 1.89 -15.68 -6.53
CA ASN A 191 2.71 -14.46 -6.54
C ASN A 191 3.17 -14.06 -5.13
N ILE A 192 3.01 -14.96 -4.15
CA ILE A 192 3.33 -14.69 -2.73
C ILE A 192 4.81 -14.34 -2.51
N ILE A 193 5.70 -14.85 -3.37
CA ILE A 193 7.14 -14.59 -3.35
C ILE A 193 7.51 -13.12 -3.56
N TYR A 194 6.60 -12.32 -4.13
CA TYR A 194 6.84 -10.90 -4.38
C TYR A 194 6.39 -10.01 -3.22
N LEU A 195 5.74 -10.57 -2.20
CA LEU A 195 5.32 -9.83 -1.02
C LEU A 195 6.50 -9.53 -0.09
N GLU A 196 6.41 -8.40 0.61
CA GLU A 196 7.33 -8.09 1.70
C GLU A 196 7.08 -9.04 2.89
N HIS A 197 8.15 -9.31 3.64
CA HIS A 197 8.16 -10.30 4.72
C HIS A 197 6.99 -10.16 5.72
N TYR A 198 6.70 -8.93 6.16
CA TYR A 198 5.63 -8.69 7.13
C TYR A 198 4.24 -9.09 6.62
N ALA A 199 4.01 -9.01 5.31
CA ALA A 199 2.75 -9.39 4.69
C ALA A 199 2.55 -10.90 4.76
N ILE A 200 3.62 -11.65 4.47
CA ILE A 200 3.61 -13.12 4.57
C ILE A 200 3.36 -13.54 6.01
N VAL A 201 3.98 -12.87 6.99
CA VAL A 201 3.73 -13.13 8.42
C VAL A 201 2.25 -12.94 8.77
N GLN A 202 1.60 -11.86 8.30
CA GLN A 202 0.18 -11.63 8.58
C GLN A 202 -0.73 -12.65 7.90
N ILE A 203 -0.40 -13.05 6.66
CA ILE A 203 -1.09 -14.15 5.95
C ILE A 203 -1.02 -15.44 6.77
N LEU A 204 0.16 -15.78 7.31
CA LEU A 204 0.33 -16.96 8.16
C LEU A 204 -0.46 -16.83 9.46
N ARG A 205 -0.42 -15.69 10.16
CA ARG A 205 -1.22 -15.48 11.39
C ARG A 205 -2.72 -15.73 11.15
N ALA A 206 -3.23 -15.21 10.04
CA ALA A 206 -4.65 -15.29 9.72
C ALA A 206 -5.09 -16.70 9.33
N ASN A 207 -4.29 -17.42 8.52
CA ASN A 207 -4.67 -18.73 7.98
C ASN A 207 -4.27 -19.91 8.89
N ALA A 208 -3.20 -19.76 9.68
CA ALA A 208 -2.63 -20.85 10.48
C ALA A 208 -2.96 -20.79 11.97
N ASN A 209 -3.67 -19.76 12.45
CA ASN A 209 -3.94 -19.56 13.89
C ASN A 209 -2.67 -19.53 14.77
N ILE A 210 -1.50 -19.21 14.20
CA ILE A 210 -0.26 -19.10 14.96
C ILE A 210 -0.21 -17.72 15.61
N ASP A 211 -0.05 -17.68 16.92
CA ASP A 211 0.28 -16.45 17.63
C ASP A 211 1.73 -16.05 17.33
N LEU A 212 1.90 -15.16 16.34
CA LEU A 212 3.19 -14.61 15.96
C LEU A 212 3.47 -13.23 16.59
N THR A 213 2.86 -12.92 17.74
CA THR A 213 3.04 -11.62 18.44
C THR A 213 4.50 -11.29 18.78
N GLU A 214 5.39 -12.28 18.89
CA GLU A 214 6.83 -12.07 19.11
C GLU A 214 7.63 -11.75 17.83
N PHE A 215 7.06 -11.90 16.62
CA PHE A 215 7.83 -11.97 15.38
C PHE A 215 7.75 -10.70 14.51
N ALA A 216 7.08 -9.65 15.00
CA ALA A 216 6.59 -8.54 14.20
C ALA A 216 7.63 -7.51 13.71
N ARG A 217 8.95 -7.73 13.88
CA ARG A 217 9.96 -6.73 13.42
C ARG A 217 11.21 -7.29 12.72
N ASP A 218 11.71 -8.48 13.06
CA ASP A 218 13.02 -8.97 12.59
C ASP A 218 13.08 -10.51 12.42
N THR A 219 12.15 -11.13 11.70
CA THR A 219 12.28 -12.57 11.42
C THR A 219 13.07 -12.82 10.15
N ASP A 220 14.17 -13.56 10.26
CA ASP A 220 15.01 -13.92 9.12
C ASP A 220 14.23 -14.79 8.10
N PRO A 221 14.54 -14.69 6.79
CA PRO A 221 13.92 -15.48 5.74
C PRO A 221 13.88 -16.99 6.00
N ARG A 222 14.90 -17.58 6.64
CA ARG A 222 14.89 -19.01 7.01
C ARG A 222 13.77 -19.34 7.96
N THR A 223 13.62 -18.54 9.02
CA THR A 223 12.59 -18.78 10.04
C THR A 223 11.18 -18.75 9.43
N LEU A 224 10.93 -17.85 8.49
CA LEU A 224 9.68 -17.81 7.73
C LEU A 224 9.49 -19.06 6.86
N THR A 225 10.55 -19.43 6.14
CA THR A 225 10.52 -20.57 5.21
C THR A 225 10.29 -21.90 5.95
N ILE A 226 10.91 -22.09 7.12
CA ILE A 226 10.66 -23.23 8.03
C ILE A 226 9.22 -23.25 8.52
N LYS A 227 8.65 -22.09 8.84
CA LYS A 227 7.25 -22.01 9.28
C LYS A 227 6.27 -22.25 8.13
N MET A 228 6.57 -21.79 6.91
CA MET A 228 5.76 -22.07 5.71
C MET A 228 5.70 -23.56 5.37
N LEU A 229 6.75 -24.32 5.70
CA LEU A 229 6.82 -25.75 5.44
C LEU A 229 5.61 -26.52 6.00
N GLN A 230 5.10 -26.09 7.16
CA GLN A 230 3.97 -26.73 7.84
C GLN A 230 2.62 -26.48 7.15
N PHE A 231 2.52 -25.46 6.29
CA PHE A 231 1.25 -25.02 5.69
C PHE A 231 1.20 -25.24 4.19
N ASN A 232 2.30 -24.90 3.51
CA ASN A 232 2.44 -25.10 2.08
C ASN A 232 3.88 -25.56 1.78
N PRO A 233 4.14 -26.87 1.93
CA PRO A 233 5.48 -27.43 1.76
C PRO A 233 6.07 -27.14 0.38
N ALA A 234 5.25 -27.17 -0.68
CA ALA A 234 5.69 -26.89 -2.03
C ALA A 234 6.19 -25.43 -2.17
N GLU A 235 5.45 -24.48 -1.60
CA GLU A 235 5.83 -23.06 -1.61
C GLU A 235 7.02 -22.77 -0.69
N ALA A 236 7.10 -23.42 0.47
CA ALA A 236 8.25 -23.34 1.36
C ALA A 236 9.53 -23.82 0.67
N ILE A 237 9.46 -24.91 -0.09
CA ILE A 237 10.58 -25.41 -0.90
C ILE A 237 10.91 -24.42 -2.03
N SER A 238 9.91 -23.82 -2.68
CA SER A 238 10.10 -22.79 -3.72
C SER A 238 10.84 -21.56 -3.18
N ILE A 239 10.42 -21.05 -2.02
CA ILE A 239 11.07 -19.93 -1.34
C ILE A 239 12.48 -20.32 -0.90
N ALA A 240 12.65 -21.50 -0.30
CA ALA A 240 13.95 -22.02 0.10
C ALA A 240 14.93 -22.10 -1.07
N LYS A 241 14.46 -22.48 -2.28
CA LYS A 241 15.27 -22.54 -3.52
C LYS A 241 15.60 -21.17 -4.12
N SER A 242 14.79 -20.16 -3.83
CA SER A 242 14.92 -18.82 -4.43
C SER A 242 15.80 -17.88 -3.61
N ILE A 243 15.95 -18.13 -2.31
CA ILE A 243 16.71 -17.29 -1.37
C ILE A 243 18.05 -17.99 -1.03
N PRO A 244 19.21 -17.42 -1.39
CA PRO A 244 20.52 -18.03 -1.12
C PRO A 244 20.74 -18.42 0.35
N GLU A 245 20.24 -17.62 1.28
CA GLU A 245 20.33 -17.82 2.73
C GLU A 245 19.50 -19.01 3.23
N CYS A 246 18.61 -19.58 2.40
CA CYS A 246 17.73 -20.69 2.73
C CYS A 246 18.02 -21.96 1.90
N HIS A 247 19.02 -21.95 1.02
CA HIS A 247 19.31 -23.08 0.11
C HIS A 247 19.61 -24.39 0.83
N ASP A 248 20.20 -24.33 2.03
CA ASP A 248 20.47 -25.50 2.86
C ASP A 248 19.19 -26.14 3.42
N LEU A 249 18.12 -25.36 3.59
CA LEU A 249 16.81 -25.87 4.04
C LEU A 249 16.09 -26.69 2.96
N VAL A 250 16.48 -26.56 1.69
CA VAL A 250 15.85 -27.29 0.58
C VAL A 250 15.98 -28.80 0.77
N GLN A 251 17.19 -29.28 1.09
CA GLN A 251 17.42 -30.70 1.35
C GLN A 251 16.63 -31.17 2.58
N LEU A 252 16.54 -30.35 3.62
CA LEU A 252 15.76 -30.66 4.82
C LEU A 252 14.26 -30.78 4.50
N PHE A 253 13.73 -29.88 3.66
CA PHE A 253 12.31 -29.82 3.34
C PHE A 253 11.86 -30.88 2.35
N GLU A 254 12.75 -31.35 1.47
CA GLU A 254 12.48 -32.50 0.57
C GLU A 254 12.19 -33.79 1.35
N HIS A 255 12.62 -33.87 2.62
CA HIS A 255 12.39 -34.98 3.52
C HIS A 255 11.23 -34.73 4.51
N TYR A 256 10.57 -33.58 4.42
CA TYR A 256 9.43 -33.25 5.28
C TYR A 256 8.17 -33.97 4.81
N ARG A 257 7.49 -34.68 5.73
CA ARG A 257 6.20 -35.33 5.49
C ARG A 257 5.06 -34.44 5.98
N PRO A 258 4.27 -33.84 5.08
CA PRO A 258 3.20 -32.91 5.47
C PRO A 258 2.10 -33.60 6.28
N SER A 259 1.81 -34.86 5.97
CA SER A 259 0.79 -35.66 6.67
C SER A 259 1.15 -36.01 8.11
N GLU A 260 2.44 -36.05 8.44
CA GLU A 260 2.95 -36.48 9.76
C GLU A 260 3.58 -35.33 10.55
N HIS A 261 3.75 -34.16 9.92
CA HIS A 261 4.46 -33.00 10.48
C HIS A 261 5.86 -33.38 11.00
N SER A 262 6.55 -34.29 10.31
CA SER A 262 7.84 -34.88 10.70
C SER A 262 8.85 -34.86 9.55
N PHE A 263 10.14 -35.00 9.88
CA PHE A 263 11.23 -35.19 8.92
C PHE A 263 11.69 -36.64 8.95
N VAL A 264 12.11 -37.18 7.80
CA VAL A 264 12.55 -38.58 7.63
C VAL A 264 14.01 -38.68 7.23
#